data_AF-A0A970XR37-F1
#
_entry.id   AF-A0A970XR37-F1
#
_cell.length_a   1.000
_cell.length_b   1.000
_cell.length_c   1.000
_cell.angle_alpha   90.00
_cell.angle_beta   90.00
_cell.angle_gamma   90.00
#
_symmetry.space_group_name_H-M   'P 1'
#
loop_
_entity.id
_entity.type
_entity.pdbx_description
1 polymer ?
#
loop_
_entity_poly.entity_id
_entity_poly.type
_entity_poly.pdbx_seq_one_letter_code
_entity_poly.pdbx_strand_id
1 'polypeptide(L)'
;MNQSTEFITSLKQNPGTIMLMWALLLLNIMVIYGLIKGFTVTAVIVFAIICAMGILLISFLGKINPENEQKHKQYQARLNNLMQEIRPLCDDIYERQLNNTIHTLQTNSYDEFARGLSWLWEQVDDFYLQVETEMTKGRTIYQFLNSINNSRIRLVQKVQRHQDEIDIILIKINNSREKYEHYLNNSIEKRIDSFKYSIENEKEYFYEYVYKLLSEQINFNNEDTDILEYFNINKLGEQFAVTITKSIDNRLTAFQELLVLDMENLSAEVVGSMQKYTMQLMNHFHEMQDGLEQLMDRYKIDETLPLLRISEYRDIVSQLHEKTGEILITLAWQDIMIERQWHEVQQKLLVVKDQVMDSIDEKIPTYIEEILKDEIPGFISLERTPENALFYKAVIDAEVIYQVFMGNKLPETLTDGVYSLLQFIRPLEILVSKTVRLTEQGNNRRKNLKSELKSGNLQIYFTQVQESVPDQRLSQYLKGLFPRYFLSYCSNPYLRLKPESLEQAAWAVFLLLIDNPDEQNKDLPFLIALLLMAHQLRNRHINPLKNIPIELDNPDKLTDMRYICYQAISILIKTNVDGITKIGLKS
;
A
#
# COMPACT_ATOMS: atom_id res chain seq x y z
N MET A 1 44.15 -34.18 62.31
CA MET A 1 44.22 -34.12 60.83
C MET A 1 44.03 -32.67 60.46
N ASN A 2 45.02 -32.11 59.76
CA ASN A 2 45.47 -30.74 59.98
C ASN A 2 44.64 -29.72 59.18
N GLN A 3 44.19 -28.65 59.84
CA GLN A 3 43.58 -27.48 59.19
C GLN A 3 44.49 -26.84 58.12
N SER A 4 45.81 -27.02 58.25
CA SER A 4 46.78 -26.59 57.23
C SER A 4 46.67 -27.40 55.92
N THR A 5 46.33 -28.69 55.99
CA THR A 5 46.12 -29.51 54.78
C THR A 5 44.83 -29.13 54.06
N GLU A 6 43.74 -28.84 54.79
CA GLU A 6 42.48 -28.36 54.19
C GLU A 6 42.62 -26.98 53.54
N PHE A 7 43.35 -26.06 54.19
CA PHE A 7 43.64 -24.73 53.65
C PHE A 7 44.52 -24.78 52.39
N ILE A 8 45.49 -25.69 52.33
CA ILE A 8 46.32 -25.89 51.13
C ILE A 8 45.49 -26.50 49.98
N THR A 9 44.55 -27.41 50.27
CA THR A 9 43.62 -27.93 49.24
C THR A 9 42.63 -26.88 48.74
N SER A 10 42.08 -26.02 49.60
CA SER A 10 41.18 -24.95 49.17
C SER A 10 41.91 -23.85 48.37
N LEU A 11 43.15 -23.51 48.75
CA LEU A 11 44.08 -22.66 47.99
C LEU A 11 44.32 -23.14 46.56
N LYS A 12 44.35 -24.46 46.35
CA LYS A 12 44.59 -25.07 45.04
C LYS A 12 43.34 -25.18 44.17
N GLN A 13 42.15 -25.24 44.75
CA GLN A 13 40.90 -25.40 43.99
C GLN A 13 40.32 -24.06 43.51
N ASN A 14 40.34 -23.00 44.32
CA ASN A 14 39.76 -21.70 43.94
C ASN A 14 40.61 -20.50 44.43
N PRO A 15 41.73 -20.19 43.76
CA PRO A 15 42.66 -19.14 44.19
C PRO A 15 42.04 -17.73 44.15
N GLY A 16 41.13 -17.46 43.21
CA GLY A 16 40.48 -16.14 43.05
C GLY A 16 39.62 -15.73 44.25
N THR A 17 38.79 -16.63 44.77
CA THR A 17 37.99 -16.39 45.99
C THR A 17 38.86 -16.16 47.22
N ILE A 18 40.02 -16.80 47.30
CA ILE A 18 40.94 -16.66 48.44
C ILE A 18 41.73 -15.36 48.35
N MET A 19 42.10 -14.91 47.15
CA MET A 19 42.65 -13.56 46.93
C MET A 19 41.64 -12.47 47.34
N LEU A 20 40.36 -12.66 47.01
CA LEU A 20 39.30 -11.72 47.33
C LEU A 20 39.03 -11.69 48.85
N MET A 21 39.04 -12.86 49.50
CA MET A 21 38.96 -12.97 50.96
C MET A 21 40.17 -12.33 51.66
N TRP A 22 41.38 -12.50 51.12
CA TRP A 22 42.60 -11.87 51.63
C TRP A 22 42.55 -10.35 51.55
N ALA A 23 42.10 -9.81 50.41
CA ALA A 23 41.92 -8.38 50.21
C ALA A 23 40.85 -7.80 51.17
N LEU A 24 39.72 -8.50 51.35
CA LEU A 24 38.67 -8.12 52.29
C LEU A 24 39.15 -8.15 53.75
N LEU A 25 39.95 -9.15 54.12
CA LEU A 25 40.51 -9.28 55.46
C LEU A 25 41.48 -8.14 55.75
N LEU A 26 42.40 -7.83 54.82
CA LEU A 26 43.31 -6.69 54.95
C LEU A 26 42.58 -5.35 54.98
N LEU A 27 41.51 -5.20 54.19
CA LEU A 27 40.68 -4.00 54.17
C LEU A 27 39.97 -3.81 55.52
N ASN A 28 39.43 -4.89 56.11
CA ASN A 28 38.83 -4.84 57.45
C ASN A 28 39.86 -4.50 58.53
N ILE A 29 41.06 -5.08 58.49
CA ILE A 29 42.15 -4.73 59.44
C ILE A 29 42.57 -3.27 59.26
N MET A 30 42.66 -2.79 58.03
CA MET A 30 43.01 -1.40 57.72
C MET A 30 41.95 -0.42 58.26
N VAL A 31 40.66 -0.74 58.11
CA VAL A 31 39.56 0.08 58.65
C VAL A 31 39.60 0.13 60.17
N ILE A 32 39.80 -1.03 60.84
CA ILE A 32 39.95 -1.09 62.30
C ILE A 32 41.17 -0.29 62.76
N TYR A 33 42.31 -0.42 62.06
CA TYR A 33 43.51 0.34 62.36
C TYR A 33 43.31 1.85 62.21
N GLY A 34 42.62 2.28 61.15
CA GLY A 34 42.28 3.68 60.90
C GLY A 34 41.34 4.26 61.96
N LEU A 35 40.40 3.47 62.49
CA LEU A 35 39.50 3.87 63.57
C LEU A 35 40.23 4.02 64.92
N ILE A 36 41.27 3.22 65.18
CA ILE A 36 41.99 3.24 66.48
C ILE A 36 43.10 4.31 66.50
N LYS A 37 43.87 4.47 65.41
CA LYS A 37 45.07 5.33 65.38
C LYS A 37 44.96 6.57 64.49
N GLY A 38 43.83 6.75 63.81
CA GLY A 38 43.64 7.84 62.84
C GLY A 38 44.17 7.48 61.45
N PHE A 39 43.50 8.00 60.42
CA PHE A 39 43.82 7.70 59.03
C PHE A 39 45.13 8.38 58.60
N THR A 40 46.10 7.58 58.14
CA THR A 40 47.38 8.09 57.62
C THR A 40 47.65 7.50 56.24
N VAL A 41 48.08 8.34 55.29
CA VAL A 41 48.38 7.93 53.90
C VAL A 41 49.48 6.86 53.86
N THR A 42 50.44 6.91 54.79
CA THR A 42 51.50 5.91 54.93
C THR A 42 50.96 4.52 55.30
N ALA A 43 49.95 4.44 56.18
CA ALA A 43 49.32 3.16 56.52
C ALA A 43 48.59 2.55 55.31
N VAL A 44 47.91 3.38 54.51
CA VAL A 44 47.25 2.93 53.26
C VAL A 44 48.27 2.27 52.32
N ILE A 45 49.43 2.90 52.13
CA ILE A 45 50.48 2.39 51.25
C ILE A 45 51.04 1.06 51.78
N VAL A 46 51.28 0.94 53.08
CA VAL A 46 51.77 -0.31 53.68
C VAL A 46 50.76 -1.45 53.52
N PHE A 47 49.47 -1.21 53.80
CA PHE A 47 48.42 -2.21 53.60
C PHE A 47 48.25 -2.60 52.13
N ALA A 48 48.38 -1.65 51.20
CA ALA A 48 48.35 -1.93 49.77
C ALA A 48 49.51 -2.84 49.34
N ILE A 49 50.72 -2.60 49.85
CA ILE A 49 51.90 -3.44 49.57
C ILE A 49 51.71 -4.86 50.15
N ILE A 50 51.21 -4.98 51.38
CA ILE A 50 50.93 -6.29 52.00
C ILE A 50 49.84 -7.04 51.23
N CYS A 51 48.82 -6.34 50.75
CA CYS A 51 47.77 -6.91 49.91
C CYS A 51 48.35 -7.43 48.59
N ALA A 52 49.17 -6.62 47.90
CA ALA A 52 49.83 -7.01 46.66
C ALA A 52 50.77 -8.22 46.86
N MET A 53 51.57 -8.23 47.94
CA MET A 53 52.44 -9.36 48.26
C MET A 53 51.65 -10.64 48.54
N GLY A 54 50.56 -10.56 49.31
CA GLY A 54 49.73 -11.73 49.60
C GLY A 54 49.00 -12.26 48.36
N ILE A 55 48.50 -11.39 47.48
CA ILE A 55 47.93 -11.78 46.19
C ILE A 55 48.99 -12.48 45.32
N LEU A 56 50.21 -11.94 45.24
CA LEU A 56 51.31 -12.57 44.51
C LEU A 56 51.65 -13.95 45.07
N LEU A 57 51.71 -14.10 46.39
CA LEU A 57 52.05 -15.35 47.06
C LEU A 57 50.96 -16.42 46.89
N ILE A 58 49.68 -16.03 46.98
CA ILE A 58 48.53 -16.88 46.67
C ILE A 58 48.55 -17.28 45.19
N SER A 59 48.88 -16.36 44.29
CA SER A 59 48.96 -16.63 42.84
C SER A 59 50.09 -17.61 42.51
N PHE A 60 51.21 -17.53 43.23
CA PHE A 60 52.35 -18.42 43.05
C PHE A 60 52.05 -19.83 43.58
N LEU A 61 51.40 -19.94 44.74
CA LEU A 61 50.97 -21.23 45.30
C LEU A 61 49.82 -21.88 44.53
N GLY A 62 48.91 -21.08 43.97
CA GLY A 62 47.79 -21.54 43.14
C GLY A 62 48.18 -22.04 41.76
N LYS A 63 49.36 -21.66 41.24
CA LYS A 63 49.90 -22.12 39.95
C LYS A 63 50.38 -23.59 39.93
N ILE A 64 50.41 -24.28 41.07
CA ILE A 64 50.86 -25.69 41.19
C ILE A 64 49.70 -26.66 40.95
N ASN A 65 48.86 -26.43 39.93
CA ASN A 65 47.86 -27.42 39.50
C ASN A 65 47.69 -27.44 37.96
N PRO A 66 48.69 -27.99 37.22
CA PRO A 66 48.64 -28.07 35.76
C PRO A 66 47.46 -28.88 35.21
N GLU A 67 46.85 -29.76 36.01
CA GLU A 67 45.69 -30.57 35.62
C GLU A 67 44.41 -29.75 35.40
N ASN A 68 44.16 -28.70 36.19
CA ASN A 68 42.96 -27.86 36.04
C ASN A 68 43.07 -26.90 34.84
N GLU A 69 44.25 -26.35 34.57
CA GLU A 69 44.49 -25.52 33.37
C GLU A 69 44.42 -26.36 32.08
N GLN A 70 44.94 -27.59 32.09
CA GLN A 70 44.81 -28.50 30.95
C GLN A 70 43.36 -28.94 30.73
N LYS A 71 42.63 -29.33 31.77
CA LYS A 71 41.21 -29.68 31.67
C LYS A 71 40.35 -28.52 31.16
N HIS A 72 40.60 -27.29 31.62
CA HIS A 72 39.85 -26.12 31.14
C HIS A 72 40.18 -25.75 29.67
N LYS A 73 41.44 -25.91 29.25
CA LYS A 73 41.83 -25.75 27.83
C LYS A 73 41.22 -26.83 26.94
N GLN A 74 41.20 -28.08 27.40
CA GLN A 74 40.60 -29.20 26.68
C GLN A 74 39.06 -29.08 26.62
N TYR A 75 38.44 -28.57 27.70
CA TYR A 75 37.03 -28.19 27.78
C TYR A 75 36.66 -27.12 26.74
N GLN A 76 37.40 -26.00 26.72
CA GLN A 76 37.17 -24.94 25.74
C GLN A 76 37.44 -25.41 24.29
N ALA A 77 38.45 -26.26 24.08
CA ALA A 77 38.73 -26.82 22.76
C ALA A 77 37.59 -27.74 22.27
N ARG A 78 37.04 -28.60 23.13
CA ARG A 78 35.93 -29.51 22.78
C ARG A 78 34.64 -28.75 22.50
N LEU A 79 34.33 -27.72 23.29
CA LEU A 79 33.18 -26.83 23.09
C LEU A 79 33.31 -26.03 21.78
N ASN A 80 34.50 -25.49 21.50
CA ASN A 80 34.76 -24.75 20.26
C ASN A 80 34.69 -25.65 19.03
N ASN A 81 35.17 -26.89 19.10
CA ASN A 81 35.06 -27.85 18.00
C ASN A 81 33.60 -28.19 17.68
N LEU A 82 32.77 -28.44 18.70
CA LEU A 82 31.33 -28.70 18.49
C LEU A 82 30.60 -27.47 17.90
N MET A 83 30.93 -26.26 18.36
CA MET A 83 30.40 -25.04 17.76
C MET A 83 30.89 -24.79 16.33
N GLN A 84 32.10 -25.24 15.98
CA GLN A 84 32.61 -25.18 14.60
C GLN A 84 31.86 -26.10 13.64
N GLU A 85 31.26 -27.18 14.13
CA GLU A 85 30.42 -28.07 13.32
C GLU A 85 28.96 -27.58 13.23
N ILE A 86 28.41 -27.01 14.31
CA ILE A 86 27.01 -26.59 14.37
C ILE A 86 26.77 -25.25 13.63
N ARG A 87 27.67 -24.28 13.77
CA ARG A 87 27.55 -22.95 13.13
C ARG A 87 27.35 -23.01 11.61
N PRO A 88 28.20 -23.71 10.82
CA PRO A 88 28.03 -23.70 9.37
C PRO A 88 26.70 -24.30 8.92
N LEU A 89 26.18 -25.32 9.60
CA LEU A 89 24.86 -25.88 9.31
C LEU A 89 23.73 -24.88 9.60
N CYS A 90 23.82 -24.15 10.71
CA CYS A 90 22.84 -23.14 11.06
C CYS A 90 22.93 -21.93 10.12
N ASP A 91 24.14 -21.46 9.78
CA ASP A 91 24.34 -20.36 8.83
C ASP A 91 23.75 -20.70 7.44
N ASP A 92 23.92 -21.94 6.97
CA ASP A 92 23.36 -22.39 5.67
C ASP A 92 21.82 -22.45 5.68
N ILE A 93 21.23 -22.88 6.81
CA ILE A 93 19.77 -22.86 7.03
C ILE A 93 19.26 -21.43 7.10
N TYR A 94 19.96 -20.55 7.84
CA TYR A 94 19.64 -19.15 7.99
C TYR A 94 19.62 -18.44 6.64
N GLU A 95 20.70 -18.55 5.86
CA GLU A 95 20.80 -17.93 4.55
C GLU A 95 19.72 -18.43 3.59
N ARG A 96 19.43 -19.74 3.58
CA ARG A 96 18.38 -20.30 2.71
C ARG A 96 16.99 -19.77 3.06
N GLN A 97 16.62 -19.79 4.34
CA GLN A 97 15.31 -19.32 4.81
C GLN A 97 15.16 -17.81 4.62
N LEU A 98 16.20 -17.05 4.94
CA LEU A 98 16.23 -15.60 4.81
C LEU A 98 16.18 -15.17 3.35
N ASN A 99 17.00 -15.75 2.47
CA ASN A 99 17.05 -15.38 1.06
C ASN A 99 15.75 -15.71 0.33
N ASN A 100 15.13 -16.88 0.60
CA ASN A 100 13.84 -17.23 0.01
C ASN A 100 12.75 -16.22 0.40
N THR A 101 12.72 -15.83 1.68
CA THR A 101 11.72 -14.88 2.20
C THR A 101 11.98 -13.48 1.65
N ILE A 102 13.22 -12.99 1.70
CA ILE A 102 13.61 -11.66 1.24
C ILE A 102 13.39 -11.50 -0.26
N HIS A 103 13.81 -12.48 -1.06
CA HIS A 103 13.62 -12.40 -2.51
C HIS A 103 12.12 -12.31 -2.84
N THR A 104 11.29 -13.13 -2.21
CA THR A 104 9.84 -13.09 -2.42
C THR A 104 9.24 -11.75 -2.00
N LEU A 105 9.64 -11.22 -0.83
CA LEU A 105 9.18 -9.92 -0.35
C LEU A 105 9.62 -8.78 -1.25
N GLN A 106 10.88 -8.80 -1.71
CA GLN A 106 11.46 -7.75 -2.54
C GLN A 106 10.80 -7.72 -3.91
N THR A 107 10.67 -8.87 -4.58
CA THR A 107 10.05 -8.95 -5.91
C THR A 107 8.58 -8.56 -5.85
N ASN A 108 7.81 -9.12 -4.90
CA ASN A 108 6.38 -8.80 -4.80
C ASN A 108 6.15 -7.33 -4.47
N SER A 109 6.88 -6.79 -3.49
CA SER A 109 6.75 -5.38 -3.11
C SER A 109 7.17 -4.46 -4.24
N TYR A 110 8.34 -4.68 -4.84
CA TYR A 110 8.82 -3.83 -5.94
C TYR A 110 7.87 -3.86 -7.13
N ASP A 111 7.46 -5.05 -7.58
CA ASP A 111 6.55 -5.19 -8.72
C ASP A 111 5.20 -4.54 -8.44
N GLU A 112 4.69 -4.65 -7.21
CA GLU A 112 3.45 -3.97 -6.79
C GLU A 112 3.61 -2.45 -6.83
N PHE A 113 4.67 -1.88 -6.25
CA PHE A 113 4.83 -0.42 -6.19
C PHE A 113 5.24 0.20 -7.53
N ALA A 114 6.10 -0.46 -8.30
CA ALA A 114 6.52 -0.02 -9.62
C ALA A 114 5.32 0.02 -10.60
N ARG A 115 4.46 -1.01 -10.58
CA ARG A 115 3.20 -1.00 -11.35
C ARG A 115 2.29 0.16 -10.94
N GLY A 116 2.21 0.45 -9.65
CA GLY A 116 1.46 1.59 -9.12
C GLY A 116 1.94 2.93 -9.62
N LEU A 117 3.24 3.16 -9.55
CA LEU A 117 3.87 4.37 -10.05
C LEU A 117 3.69 4.48 -11.57
N SER A 118 3.91 3.40 -12.33
CA SER A 118 3.70 3.39 -13.78
C SER A 118 2.27 3.81 -14.15
N TRP A 119 1.27 3.24 -13.49
CA TRP A 119 -0.12 3.58 -13.73
C TRP A 119 -0.44 5.05 -13.41
N LEU A 120 0.13 5.60 -12.34
CA LEU A 120 -0.01 7.03 -12.02
C LEU A 120 0.56 7.93 -13.13
N TRP A 121 1.72 7.56 -13.69
CA TRP A 121 2.32 8.27 -14.81
C TRP A 121 1.46 8.15 -16.09
N GLU A 122 0.92 6.97 -16.38
CA GLU A 122 0.04 6.74 -17.53
C GLU A 122 -1.19 7.68 -17.53
N GLN A 123 -1.72 8.05 -16.37
CA GLN A 123 -2.86 8.98 -16.27
C GLN A 123 -2.52 10.42 -16.69
N VAL A 124 -1.24 10.80 -16.70
CA VAL A 124 -0.79 12.18 -16.97
C VAL A 124 0.13 12.30 -18.18
N ASP A 125 0.74 11.20 -18.64
CA ASP A 125 1.73 11.16 -19.73
C ASP A 125 1.16 11.73 -21.03
N ASP A 126 -0.05 11.32 -21.42
CA ASP A 126 -0.73 11.83 -22.63
C ASP A 126 -0.96 13.35 -22.57
N PHE A 127 -1.27 13.88 -21.38
CA PHE A 127 -1.43 15.32 -21.18
C PHE A 127 -0.10 16.06 -21.30
N TYR A 128 0.96 15.57 -20.63
CA TYR A 128 2.28 16.21 -20.72
C TYR A 128 2.88 16.14 -22.13
N LEU A 129 2.67 15.03 -22.84
CA LEU A 129 3.05 14.88 -24.25
C LEU A 129 2.30 15.87 -25.14
N GLN A 130 1.01 16.08 -24.87
CA GLN A 130 0.22 17.09 -25.57
C GLN A 130 0.77 18.50 -25.31
N VAL A 131 1.10 18.83 -24.06
CA VAL A 131 1.72 20.12 -23.72
C VAL A 131 3.03 20.31 -24.49
N GLU A 132 3.93 19.32 -24.47
CA GLU A 132 5.21 19.38 -25.18
C GLU A 132 5.03 19.60 -26.69
N THR A 133 4.10 18.86 -27.30
CA THR A 133 3.78 18.95 -28.72
C THR A 133 3.24 20.33 -29.10
N GLU A 134 2.28 20.84 -28.34
CA GLU A 134 1.64 22.12 -28.61
C GLU A 134 2.56 23.31 -28.31
N MET A 135 3.43 23.22 -27.29
CA MET A 135 4.50 24.19 -27.09
C MET A 135 5.44 24.21 -28.30
N THR A 136 5.91 23.04 -28.75
CA THR A 136 6.82 22.95 -29.91
C THR A 136 6.20 23.58 -31.16
N LYS A 137 4.92 23.32 -31.44
CA LYS A 137 4.18 23.98 -32.53
C LYS A 137 4.08 25.49 -32.31
N GLY A 138 3.79 25.93 -31.10
CA GLY A 138 3.73 27.33 -30.69
C GLY A 138 4.99 28.14 -31.02
N ARG A 139 6.17 27.51 -30.96
CA ARG A 139 7.44 28.19 -31.32
C ARG A 139 7.49 28.68 -32.76
N THR A 140 6.79 27.99 -33.67
CA THR A 140 6.74 28.39 -35.08
C THR A 140 6.03 29.73 -35.27
N ILE A 141 5.12 30.09 -34.36
CA ILE A 141 4.30 31.31 -34.43
C ILE A 141 5.18 32.55 -34.28
N TYR A 142 6.24 32.48 -33.48
CA TYR A 142 7.19 33.60 -33.32
C TYR A 142 7.89 33.99 -34.62
N GLN A 143 8.06 33.05 -35.57
CA GLN A 143 8.67 33.34 -36.87
C GLN A 143 7.79 34.23 -37.75
N PHE A 144 6.48 34.26 -37.48
CA PHE A 144 5.50 35.08 -38.19
C PHE A 144 5.26 36.44 -37.52
N LEU A 145 5.80 36.66 -36.32
CA LEU A 145 5.65 37.89 -35.54
C LEU A 145 6.82 38.85 -35.80
N ASN A 146 6.96 39.30 -37.06
CA ASN A 146 7.93 40.36 -37.39
C ASN A 146 7.40 41.72 -36.88
N SER A 147 8.04 42.28 -35.85
CA SER A 147 7.65 43.56 -35.27
C SER A 147 8.85 44.49 -35.08
N ILE A 148 8.74 45.73 -35.57
CA ILE A 148 9.66 46.85 -35.31
C ILE A 148 9.24 47.60 -34.01
N ASN A 149 8.07 47.27 -33.44
CA ASN A 149 7.54 47.91 -32.25
C ASN A 149 8.08 47.24 -30.96
N ASN A 150 8.86 47.99 -30.18
CA ASN A 150 9.44 47.57 -28.89
C ASN A 150 8.41 46.99 -27.91
N SER A 151 7.17 47.46 -27.95
CA SER A 151 6.13 46.99 -27.03
C SER A 151 5.55 45.62 -27.43
N ARG A 152 5.43 45.33 -28.73
CA ARG A 152 5.05 44.00 -29.25
C ARG A 152 6.20 43.00 -29.02
N ILE A 153 7.46 43.43 -29.23
CA ILE A 153 8.65 42.59 -28.94
C ILE A 153 8.67 42.14 -27.48
N ARG A 154 8.39 43.05 -26.52
CA ARG A 154 8.34 42.70 -25.09
C ARG A 154 7.25 41.68 -24.76
N LEU A 155 6.09 41.76 -25.41
CA LEU A 155 5.01 40.79 -25.20
C LEU A 155 5.36 39.43 -25.80
N VAL A 156 5.95 39.39 -26.99
CA VAL A 156 6.46 38.15 -27.58
C VAL A 156 7.50 37.50 -26.67
N GLN A 157 8.44 38.29 -26.13
CA GLN A 157 9.43 37.82 -25.16
C GLN A 157 8.79 37.32 -23.85
N LYS A 158 7.69 37.93 -23.39
CA LYS A 158 6.94 37.46 -22.22
C LYS A 158 6.35 36.07 -22.48
N VAL A 159 5.67 35.88 -23.61
CA VAL A 159 5.06 34.58 -23.97
C VAL A 159 6.14 33.51 -24.18
N GLN A 160 7.24 33.85 -24.86
CA GLN A 160 8.41 32.98 -25.03
C GLN A 160 9.00 32.55 -23.69
N ARG A 161 9.18 33.48 -22.75
CA ARG A 161 9.71 33.16 -21.43
C ARG A 161 8.82 32.16 -20.69
N HIS A 162 7.51 32.35 -20.70
CA HIS A 162 6.61 31.40 -20.04
C HIS A 162 6.61 30.02 -20.71
N GLN A 163 6.78 30.00 -22.02
CA GLN A 163 6.96 28.76 -22.76
C GLN A 163 8.28 28.04 -22.39
N ASP A 164 9.40 28.77 -22.25
CA ASP A 164 10.66 28.19 -21.79
C ASP A 164 10.56 27.64 -20.36
N GLU A 165 9.81 28.32 -19.48
CA GLU A 165 9.53 27.81 -18.12
C GLU A 165 8.67 26.53 -18.14
N ILE A 166 7.72 26.41 -19.07
CA ILE A 166 6.96 25.17 -19.29
C ILE A 166 7.88 24.03 -19.69
N ASP A 167 8.84 24.25 -20.59
CA ASP A 167 9.81 23.22 -20.98
C ASP A 167 10.66 22.77 -19.79
N ILE A 168 11.08 23.71 -18.93
CA ILE A 168 11.79 23.39 -17.68
C ILE A 168 10.91 22.53 -16.75
N ILE A 169 9.61 22.80 -16.68
CA ILE A 169 8.67 22.01 -15.88
C ILE A 169 8.52 20.59 -16.47
N LEU A 170 8.39 20.45 -17.78
CA LEU A 170 8.32 19.14 -18.45
C LEU A 170 9.58 18.30 -18.21
N ILE A 171 10.77 18.92 -18.28
CA ILE A 171 12.04 18.25 -17.93
C ILE A 171 12.03 17.78 -16.47
N LYS A 172 11.53 18.62 -15.54
CA LYS A 172 11.41 18.25 -14.13
C LYS A 172 10.45 17.09 -13.91
N ILE A 173 9.32 17.07 -14.62
CA ILE A 173 8.36 15.95 -14.60
C ILE A 173 9.07 14.67 -15.05
N ASN A 174 9.75 14.70 -16.20
CA ASN A 174 10.42 13.52 -16.73
C ASN A 174 11.51 12.99 -15.78
N ASN A 175 12.35 13.87 -15.24
CA ASN A 175 13.40 13.51 -14.28
C ASN A 175 12.83 13.02 -12.94
N SER A 176 11.61 13.42 -12.58
CA SER A 176 10.99 12.98 -11.33
C SER A 176 10.63 11.50 -11.34
N ARG A 177 10.32 10.93 -12.51
CA ARG A 177 10.02 9.50 -12.68
C ARG A 177 11.20 8.62 -12.23
N GLU A 178 12.39 8.86 -12.80
CA GLU A 178 13.63 8.15 -12.42
C GLU A 178 13.98 8.36 -10.94
N LYS A 179 13.78 9.59 -10.43
CA LYS A 179 14.02 9.92 -9.02
C LYS A 179 13.15 9.07 -8.10
N TYR A 180 11.86 8.91 -8.40
CA TYR A 180 10.93 8.16 -7.55
C TYR A 180 11.13 6.65 -7.67
N GLU A 181 11.52 6.12 -8.84
CA GLU A 181 11.95 4.73 -8.98
C GLU A 181 13.22 4.43 -8.16
N HIS A 182 14.20 5.32 -8.18
CA HIS A 182 15.40 5.17 -7.34
C HIS A 182 15.06 5.27 -5.85
N TYR A 183 14.15 6.17 -5.47
CA TYR A 183 13.69 6.29 -4.09
C TYR A 183 12.98 5.02 -3.62
N LEU A 184 12.12 4.44 -4.47
CA LEU A 184 11.44 3.17 -4.20
C LEU A 184 12.45 2.06 -3.90
N ASN A 185 13.44 1.89 -4.78
CA ASN A 185 14.50 0.89 -4.62
C ASN A 185 15.27 1.09 -3.31
N ASN A 186 15.71 2.32 -3.03
CA ASN A 186 16.46 2.62 -1.80
C ASN A 186 15.63 2.37 -0.54
N SER A 187 14.32 2.66 -0.57
CA SER A 187 13.44 2.46 0.58
C SER A 187 13.21 0.97 0.84
N ILE A 188 12.95 0.18 -0.20
CA ILE A 188 12.83 -1.28 -0.08
C ILE A 188 14.14 -1.89 0.44
N GLU A 189 15.28 -1.51 -0.12
CA GLU A 189 16.59 -2.01 0.29
C GLU A 189 16.90 -1.68 1.76
N LYS A 190 16.69 -0.44 2.19
CA LYS A 190 16.86 -0.04 3.61
C LYS A 190 15.98 -0.85 4.55
N ARG A 191 14.74 -1.15 4.15
CA ARG A 191 13.84 -1.97 4.97
C ARG A 191 14.30 -3.42 5.03
N ILE A 192 14.74 -3.96 3.90
CA ILE A 192 15.31 -5.32 3.83
C ILE A 192 16.55 -5.42 4.72
N ASP A 193 17.44 -4.45 4.68
CA ASP A 193 18.64 -4.43 5.53
C ASP A 193 18.28 -4.34 7.02
N SER A 194 17.30 -3.51 7.37
CA SER A 194 16.78 -3.46 8.74
C SER A 194 16.16 -4.79 9.16
N PHE A 195 15.46 -5.49 8.26
CA PHE A 195 14.87 -6.80 8.52
C PHE A 195 15.96 -7.87 8.75
N LYS A 196 16.97 -7.93 7.87
CA LYS A 196 18.15 -8.80 7.98
C LYS A 196 18.85 -8.61 9.32
N TYR A 197 19.18 -7.36 9.67
CA TYR A 197 19.83 -7.04 10.94
C TYR A 197 19.01 -7.50 12.15
N SER A 198 17.69 -7.39 12.04
CA SER A 198 16.79 -7.78 13.13
C SER A 198 16.76 -9.29 13.39
N ILE A 199 16.92 -10.12 12.35
CA ILE A 199 16.96 -11.59 12.43
C ILE A 199 18.38 -12.07 12.77
N GLU A 200 19.41 -11.35 12.33
CA GLU A 200 20.80 -11.66 12.66
C GLU A 200 21.05 -11.66 14.17
N ASN A 201 20.42 -10.74 14.90
CA ASN A 201 20.45 -10.76 16.37
C ASN A 201 19.84 -12.05 16.96
N GLU A 202 18.79 -12.60 16.36
CA GLU A 202 18.16 -13.86 16.79
C GLU A 202 19.06 -15.07 16.57
N LYS A 203 19.82 -15.06 15.46
CA LYS A 203 20.85 -16.06 15.17
C LYS A 203 21.93 -16.06 16.25
N GLU A 204 22.43 -14.89 16.64
CA GLU A 204 23.43 -14.77 17.72
C GLU A 204 22.88 -15.25 19.07
N TYR A 205 21.64 -14.91 19.44
CA TYR A 205 21.01 -15.43 20.66
C TYR A 205 20.88 -16.95 20.66
N PHE A 206 20.58 -17.56 19.51
CA PHE A 206 20.56 -19.01 19.40
C PHE A 206 21.94 -19.63 19.59
N TYR A 207 22.99 -19.02 19.02
CA TYR A 207 24.37 -19.46 19.24
C TYR A 207 24.81 -19.36 20.70
N GLU A 208 24.45 -18.28 21.40
CA GLU A 208 24.68 -18.14 22.83
C GLU A 208 23.93 -19.20 23.65
N TYR A 209 22.68 -19.50 23.28
CA TYR A 209 21.87 -20.52 23.92
C TYR A 209 22.46 -21.93 23.74
N VAL A 210 22.85 -22.30 22.52
CA VAL A 210 23.47 -23.60 22.21
C VAL A 210 24.82 -23.71 22.93
N TYR A 211 25.63 -22.65 22.92
CA TYR A 211 26.89 -22.61 23.65
C TYR A 211 26.68 -22.86 25.15
N LYS A 212 25.67 -22.21 25.74
CA LYS A 212 25.32 -22.37 27.16
C LYS A 212 24.86 -23.80 27.46
N LEU A 213 23.96 -24.38 26.66
CA LEU A 213 23.51 -25.76 26.82
C LEU A 213 24.66 -26.78 26.72
N LEU A 214 25.52 -26.63 25.71
CA LEU A 214 26.69 -27.49 25.53
C LEU A 214 27.65 -27.35 26.72
N SER A 215 27.86 -26.12 27.22
CA SER A 215 28.70 -25.87 28.39
C SER A 215 28.14 -26.55 29.65
N GLU A 216 26.82 -26.48 29.87
CA GLU A 216 26.17 -27.10 31.03
C GLU A 216 26.28 -28.63 30.94
N GLN A 217 26.01 -29.23 29.78
CA GLN A 217 26.11 -30.68 29.61
C GLN A 217 27.54 -31.23 29.72
N ILE A 218 28.55 -30.52 29.21
CA ILE A 218 29.95 -30.91 29.37
C ILE A 218 30.35 -30.83 30.85
N ASN A 219 29.80 -29.89 31.62
CA ASN A 219 30.05 -29.79 33.06
C ASN A 219 29.40 -30.92 33.89
N PHE A 220 28.31 -31.52 33.39
CA PHE A 220 27.59 -32.60 34.09
C PHE A 220 28.08 -34.01 33.73
N ASN A 221 28.68 -34.22 32.56
CA ASN A 221 29.11 -35.55 32.10
C ASN A 221 30.58 -35.83 32.40
N ASN A 222 30.84 -36.89 33.18
CA ASN A 222 32.19 -37.48 33.32
C ASN A 222 32.62 -38.10 31.97
N GLU A 223 33.93 -38.10 31.73
CA GLU A 223 34.67 -38.25 30.45
C GLU A 223 34.27 -39.39 29.46
N ASP A 224 33.33 -40.28 29.78
CA ASP A 224 33.00 -41.51 29.03
C ASP A 224 31.64 -41.50 28.29
N THR A 225 30.89 -40.39 28.27
CA THR A 225 29.62 -40.31 27.50
C THR A 225 29.82 -39.49 26.22
N ASP A 226 29.51 -40.07 25.06
CA ASP A 226 29.64 -39.37 23.78
C ASP A 226 28.54 -38.32 23.66
N ILE A 227 28.90 -37.04 23.86
CA ILE A 227 27.96 -35.91 23.83
C ILE A 227 27.20 -35.86 22.49
N LEU A 228 27.80 -36.36 21.41
CA LEU A 228 27.22 -36.47 20.08
C LEU A 228 26.06 -37.49 19.99
N GLU A 229 25.98 -38.47 20.88
CA GLU A 229 24.87 -39.44 20.93
C GLU A 229 23.58 -38.80 21.49
N TYR A 230 23.72 -37.79 22.36
CA TYR A 230 22.61 -37.04 22.93
C TYR A 230 22.29 -35.73 22.17
N PHE A 231 23.29 -35.08 21.58
CA PHE A 231 23.15 -33.88 20.76
C PHE A 231 23.22 -34.22 19.27
N ASN A 232 22.08 -34.66 18.71
CA ASN A 232 21.97 -34.86 17.28
C ASN A 232 21.98 -33.49 16.57
N ILE A 233 23.10 -33.17 15.91
CA ILE A 233 23.33 -31.92 15.17
C ILE A 233 22.19 -31.63 14.17
N ASN A 234 21.62 -32.67 13.54
CA ASN A 234 20.50 -32.49 12.60
C ASN A 234 19.22 -32.03 13.30
N LYS A 235 18.91 -32.58 14.49
CA LYS A 235 17.74 -32.12 15.28
C LYS A 235 17.91 -30.69 15.76
N LEU A 236 19.15 -30.28 16.02
CA LEU A 236 19.48 -28.92 16.45
C LEU A 236 19.34 -27.94 15.28
N GLY A 237 19.75 -28.35 14.08
CA GLY A 237 19.46 -27.63 12.83
C GLY A 237 17.97 -27.51 12.54
N GLU A 238 17.17 -28.56 12.79
CA GLU A 238 15.70 -28.51 12.68
C GLU A 238 15.08 -27.52 13.68
N GLN A 239 15.51 -27.55 14.94
CA GLN A 239 15.06 -26.60 15.96
C GLN A 239 15.45 -25.16 15.63
N PHE A 240 16.65 -24.96 15.07
CA PHE A 240 17.09 -23.67 14.58
C PHE A 240 16.22 -23.19 13.41
N ALA A 241 15.94 -24.06 12.44
CA ALA A 241 15.07 -23.76 11.30
C ALA A 241 13.67 -23.31 11.76
N VAL A 242 13.06 -24.04 12.70
CA VAL A 242 11.75 -23.67 13.27
C VAL A 242 11.82 -22.33 14.00
N THR A 243 12.88 -22.08 14.77
CA THR A 243 13.07 -20.83 15.53
C THR A 243 13.21 -19.63 14.60
N ILE A 244 14.06 -19.75 13.57
CA ILE A 244 14.26 -18.70 12.56
C ILE A 244 12.98 -18.48 11.75
N THR A 245 12.28 -19.53 11.33
CA THR A 245 11.01 -19.40 10.58
C THR A 245 9.97 -18.64 11.41
N LYS A 246 9.82 -18.99 12.69
CA LYS A 246 8.89 -18.30 13.59
C LYS A 246 9.30 -16.84 13.85
N SER A 247 10.60 -16.55 13.96
CA SER A 247 11.08 -15.17 14.11
C SER A 247 10.83 -14.35 12.84
N ILE A 248 11.06 -14.94 11.67
CA ILE A 248 10.73 -14.37 10.36
C ILE A 248 9.23 -14.02 10.32
N ASP A 249 8.33 -14.98 10.58
CA ASP A 249 6.88 -14.77 10.50
C ASP A 249 6.40 -13.65 11.46
N ASN A 250 6.89 -13.65 12.70
CA ASN A 250 6.54 -12.64 13.69
C ASN A 250 6.95 -11.23 13.25
N ARG A 251 8.11 -11.10 12.59
CA ARG A 251 8.67 -9.81 12.16
C ARG A 251 8.16 -9.39 10.76
N LEU A 252 7.69 -10.33 9.95
CA LEU A 252 7.21 -10.11 8.59
C LEU A 252 5.99 -9.17 8.58
N THR A 253 5.08 -9.32 9.54
CA THR A 253 3.92 -8.42 9.69
C THR A 253 4.36 -6.98 9.95
N ALA A 254 5.29 -6.77 10.89
CA ALA A 254 5.82 -5.44 11.20
C ALA A 254 6.64 -4.84 10.04
N PHE A 255 7.39 -5.67 9.31
CA PHE A 255 8.08 -5.26 8.10
C PHE A 255 7.08 -4.77 7.03
N GLN A 256 6.01 -5.52 6.79
CA GLN A 256 4.96 -5.15 5.83
C GLN A 256 4.27 -3.84 6.24
N GLU A 257 3.94 -3.63 7.52
CA GLU A 257 3.33 -2.39 7.99
C GLU A 257 4.24 -1.16 7.78
N LEU A 258 5.53 -1.29 8.07
CA LEU A 258 6.50 -0.21 7.88
C LEU A 258 6.77 0.06 6.40
N LEU A 259 6.82 -0.99 5.59
CA LEU A 259 6.94 -0.87 4.14
C LEU A 259 5.74 -0.11 3.57
N VAL A 260 4.53 -0.48 3.96
CA VAL A 260 3.30 0.23 3.54
C VAL A 260 3.41 1.71 3.88
N LEU A 261 3.76 2.06 5.13
CA LEU A 261 3.89 3.47 5.55
C LEU A 261 4.86 4.28 4.67
N ASP A 262 6.02 3.71 4.32
CA ASP A 262 6.98 4.37 3.42
C ASP A 262 6.38 4.59 2.01
N MET A 263 5.52 3.68 1.58
CA MET A 263 4.86 3.75 0.27
C MET A 263 3.68 4.72 0.26
N GLU A 264 2.99 4.91 1.39
CA GLU A 264 2.01 5.98 1.55
C GLU A 264 2.69 7.34 1.39
N ASN A 265 3.82 7.52 2.07
CA ASN A 265 4.61 8.75 1.99
C ASN A 265 5.13 9.00 0.58
N LEU A 266 5.66 7.97 -0.09
CA LEU A 266 6.13 8.07 -1.47
C LEU A 266 4.99 8.43 -2.43
N SER A 267 3.85 7.77 -2.31
CA SER A 267 2.69 8.01 -3.19
C SER A 267 2.13 9.42 -3.00
N ALA A 268 2.06 9.90 -1.75
CA ALA A 268 1.65 11.26 -1.44
C ALA A 268 2.66 12.29 -2.00
N GLU A 269 3.97 12.01 -1.93
CA GLU A 269 5.01 12.86 -2.50
C GLU A 269 4.93 12.91 -4.04
N VAL A 270 4.71 11.77 -4.69
CA VAL A 270 4.55 11.67 -6.15
C VAL A 270 3.35 12.46 -6.61
N VAL A 271 2.15 12.20 -6.06
CA VAL A 271 0.94 12.93 -6.45
C VAL A 271 1.04 14.41 -6.10
N GLY A 272 1.59 14.75 -4.94
CA GLY A 272 1.85 16.14 -4.56
C GLY A 272 2.78 16.85 -5.54
N SER A 273 3.80 16.15 -6.05
CA SER A 273 4.70 16.70 -7.08
C SER A 273 3.98 16.89 -8.42
N MET A 274 3.18 15.91 -8.87
CA MET A 274 2.39 16.00 -10.10
C MET A 274 1.39 17.16 -10.05
N GLN A 275 0.66 17.30 -8.93
CA GLN A 275 -0.27 18.41 -8.72
C GLN A 275 0.48 19.76 -8.72
N LYS A 276 1.64 19.83 -8.07
CA LYS A 276 2.48 21.03 -8.08
C LYS A 276 2.94 21.40 -9.49
N TYR A 277 3.44 20.45 -10.27
CA TYR A 277 3.86 20.71 -11.65
C TYR A 277 2.68 21.11 -12.54
N THR A 278 1.55 20.41 -12.43
CA THR A 278 0.33 20.74 -13.18
C THR A 278 -0.19 22.14 -12.84
N MET A 279 -0.13 22.55 -11.57
CA MET A 279 -0.49 23.90 -11.13
C MET A 279 0.49 24.97 -11.68
N GLN A 280 1.79 24.66 -11.75
CA GLN A 280 2.76 25.55 -12.36
C GLN A 280 2.50 25.73 -13.86
N LEU A 281 2.18 24.64 -14.58
CA LEU A 281 1.75 24.69 -15.98
C LEU A 281 0.48 25.55 -16.13
N MET A 282 -0.52 25.35 -15.28
CA MET A 282 -1.77 26.12 -15.28
C MET A 282 -1.51 27.63 -15.21
N ASN A 283 -0.64 28.05 -14.28
CA ASN A 283 -0.27 29.45 -14.10
C ASN A 283 0.47 30.02 -15.33
N HIS A 284 1.37 29.25 -15.93
CA HIS A 284 2.08 29.69 -17.13
C HIS A 284 1.17 29.77 -18.35
N PHE A 285 0.22 28.84 -18.52
CA PHE A 285 -0.78 28.96 -19.58
C PHE A 285 -1.67 30.19 -19.41
N HIS A 286 -2.06 30.53 -18.18
CA HIS A 286 -2.82 31.74 -17.91
C HIS A 286 -2.04 33.00 -18.31
N GLU A 287 -0.78 33.12 -17.88
CA GLU A 287 0.09 34.26 -18.24
C GLU A 287 0.38 34.35 -19.75
N MET A 288 0.50 33.20 -20.42
CA MET A 288 0.63 33.14 -21.88
C MET A 288 -0.65 33.59 -22.58
N GLN A 289 -1.82 33.15 -22.12
CA GLN A 289 -3.11 33.57 -22.66
C GLN A 289 -3.26 35.08 -22.57
N ASP A 290 -3.01 35.68 -21.40
CA ASP A 290 -3.05 37.13 -21.19
C ASP A 290 -2.06 37.87 -22.10
N GLY A 291 -0.85 37.31 -22.28
CA GLY A 291 0.17 37.87 -23.18
C GLY A 291 -0.24 37.82 -24.65
N LEU A 292 -0.91 36.75 -25.08
CA LEU A 292 -1.41 36.58 -26.44
C LEU A 292 -2.62 37.48 -26.71
N GLU A 293 -3.54 37.65 -25.76
CA GLU A 293 -4.66 38.58 -25.88
C GLU A 293 -4.17 40.03 -26.02
N GLN A 294 -3.20 40.45 -25.19
CA GLN A 294 -2.57 41.77 -25.33
C GLN A 294 -1.78 41.94 -26.64
N LEU A 295 -1.26 40.85 -27.23
CA LEU A 295 -0.65 40.88 -28.55
C LEU A 295 -1.72 41.11 -29.62
N MET A 296 -2.84 40.38 -29.57
CA MET A 296 -3.96 40.54 -30.52
C MET A 296 -4.46 41.98 -30.55
N ASP A 297 -4.68 42.60 -29.38
CA ASP A 297 -5.14 44.00 -29.28
C ASP A 297 -4.19 45.02 -29.93
N ARG A 298 -2.90 44.67 -30.03
CA ARG A 298 -1.88 45.54 -30.60
C ARG A 298 -1.64 45.31 -32.08
N TYR A 299 -2.09 44.20 -32.66
CA TYR A 299 -2.06 43.97 -34.10
C TYR A 299 -3.26 44.68 -34.77
N LYS A 300 -3.05 45.30 -35.93
CA LYS A 300 -4.15 45.95 -36.66
C LYS A 300 -4.91 44.92 -37.49
N ILE A 301 -6.16 45.20 -37.80
CA ILE A 301 -7.03 44.35 -38.65
C ILE A 301 -6.39 44.03 -40.01
N ASP A 302 -5.54 44.92 -40.52
CA ASP A 302 -4.82 44.74 -41.79
C ASP A 302 -3.67 43.70 -41.73
N GLU A 303 -3.24 43.30 -40.53
CA GLU A 303 -2.18 42.29 -40.28
C GLU A 303 -2.82 40.89 -40.06
N THR A 304 -3.57 40.39 -41.06
CA THR A 304 -4.47 39.23 -40.94
C THR A 304 -3.76 37.91 -40.59
N LEU A 305 -2.60 37.61 -41.18
CA LEU A 305 -1.90 36.34 -40.95
C LEU A 305 -1.28 36.24 -39.54
N PRO A 306 -0.52 37.24 -39.03
CA PRO A 306 -0.06 37.24 -37.64
C PRO A 306 -1.22 37.17 -36.63
N LEU A 307 -2.29 37.92 -36.86
CA LEU A 307 -3.46 37.94 -35.98
C LEU A 307 -4.13 36.55 -35.90
N LEU A 308 -4.32 35.88 -37.05
CA LEU A 308 -4.86 34.52 -37.11
C LEU A 308 -3.99 33.53 -36.32
N ARG A 309 -2.67 33.58 -36.49
CA ARG A 309 -1.74 32.67 -35.79
C ARG A 309 -1.69 32.90 -34.28
N ILE A 310 -1.76 34.15 -33.84
CA ILE A 310 -1.84 34.47 -32.40
C ILE A 310 -3.16 33.96 -31.82
N SER A 311 -4.28 34.14 -32.54
CA SER A 311 -5.59 33.64 -32.14
C SER A 311 -5.61 32.11 -32.00
N GLU A 312 -5.11 31.40 -33.03
CA GLU A 312 -4.99 29.94 -32.99
C GLU A 312 -4.17 29.47 -31.79
N TYR A 313 -3.04 30.13 -31.51
CA TYR A 313 -2.22 29.76 -30.36
C TYR A 313 -2.89 30.04 -29.03
N ARG A 314 -3.57 31.18 -28.92
CA ARG A 314 -4.31 31.58 -27.74
C ARG A 314 -5.38 30.55 -27.40
N ASP A 315 -6.08 30.04 -28.41
CA ASP A 315 -7.09 28.99 -28.21
C ASP A 315 -6.47 27.65 -27.78
N ILE A 316 -5.31 27.28 -28.35
CA ILE A 316 -4.55 26.10 -27.90
C ILE A 316 -4.12 26.25 -26.43
N VAL A 317 -3.53 27.39 -26.07
CA VAL A 317 -3.09 27.68 -24.69
C VAL A 317 -4.28 27.67 -23.73
N SER A 318 -5.42 28.22 -24.14
CA SER A 318 -6.65 28.23 -23.34
C SER A 318 -7.19 26.81 -23.12
N GLN A 319 -7.16 25.95 -24.14
CA GLN A 319 -7.52 24.53 -24.00
C GLN A 319 -6.57 23.78 -23.06
N LEU A 320 -5.26 24.03 -23.15
CA LEU A 320 -4.29 23.44 -22.23
C LEU A 320 -4.51 23.91 -20.78
N HIS A 321 -4.84 25.20 -20.59
CA HIS A 321 -5.21 25.75 -19.29
C HIS A 321 -6.45 25.04 -18.72
N GLU A 322 -7.52 24.87 -19.51
CA GLU A 322 -8.71 24.14 -19.05
C GLU A 322 -8.37 22.69 -18.66
N LYS A 323 -7.58 21.99 -19.50
CA LYS A 323 -7.11 20.63 -19.23
C LYS A 323 -6.28 20.51 -17.96
N THR A 324 -5.49 21.51 -17.57
CA THR A 324 -4.76 21.45 -16.29
C THR A 324 -5.72 21.37 -15.10
N GLY A 325 -6.86 22.08 -15.14
CA GLY A 325 -7.89 21.98 -14.11
C GLY A 325 -8.49 20.58 -14.04
N GLU A 326 -8.69 19.93 -15.18
CA GLU A 326 -9.19 18.56 -15.29
C GLU A 326 -8.22 17.53 -14.71
N ILE A 327 -6.94 17.67 -15.04
CA ILE A 327 -5.88 16.80 -14.52
C ILE A 327 -5.71 17.00 -13.01
N LEU A 328 -5.80 18.23 -12.49
CA LEU A 328 -5.77 18.49 -11.05
C LEU A 328 -6.92 17.82 -10.29
N ILE A 329 -8.11 17.78 -10.88
CA ILE A 329 -9.27 17.06 -10.30
C ILE A 329 -9.05 15.54 -10.37
N THR A 330 -8.50 15.05 -11.48
CA THR A 330 -8.22 13.63 -11.70
C THR A 330 -7.11 13.12 -10.76
N LEU A 331 -6.14 13.95 -10.42
CA LEU A 331 -5.08 13.67 -9.44
C LEU A 331 -5.58 13.64 -7.98
N ALA A 332 -6.86 13.38 -7.74
CA ALA A 332 -7.38 13.06 -6.41
C ALA A 332 -6.80 11.71 -5.95
N TRP A 333 -5.68 11.78 -5.22
CA TRP A 333 -4.88 10.65 -4.74
C TRP A 333 -5.71 9.49 -4.15
N GLN A 334 -6.76 9.80 -3.39
CA GLN A 334 -7.59 8.80 -2.70
C GLN A 334 -8.43 7.95 -3.68
N ASP A 335 -9.03 8.54 -4.70
CA ASP A 335 -9.92 7.83 -5.63
C ASP A 335 -9.11 6.90 -6.55
N ILE A 336 -7.93 7.37 -6.99
CA ILE A 336 -6.95 6.58 -7.74
C ILE A 336 -6.51 5.34 -6.96
N MET A 337 -6.11 5.51 -5.70
CA MET A 337 -5.60 4.41 -4.89
C MET A 337 -6.69 3.39 -4.57
N ILE A 338 -7.92 3.84 -4.31
CA ILE A 338 -9.06 2.96 -4.04
C ILE A 338 -9.41 2.09 -5.25
N GLU A 339 -9.48 2.64 -6.47
CA GLU A 339 -9.81 1.84 -7.66
C GLU A 339 -8.74 0.81 -7.98
N ARG A 340 -7.47 1.15 -7.76
CA ARG A 340 -6.38 0.19 -7.91
C ARG A 340 -6.51 -0.93 -6.87
N GLN A 341 -6.68 -0.58 -5.61
CA GLN A 341 -6.81 -1.55 -4.53
C GLN A 341 -8.03 -2.45 -4.70
N TRP A 342 -9.10 -1.93 -5.30
CA TRP A 342 -10.26 -2.74 -5.66
C TRP A 342 -9.90 -3.91 -6.59
N HIS A 343 -9.07 -3.69 -7.62
CA HIS A 343 -8.63 -4.75 -8.53
C HIS A 343 -7.83 -5.85 -7.80
N GLU A 344 -7.03 -5.48 -6.81
CA GLU A 344 -6.24 -6.42 -6.00
C GLU A 344 -7.14 -7.19 -5.02
N VAL A 345 -8.09 -6.51 -4.37
CA VAL A 345 -9.10 -7.12 -3.50
C VAL A 345 -10.00 -8.10 -4.27
N GLN A 346 -10.34 -7.83 -5.53
CA GLN A 346 -11.08 -8.76 -6.38
C GLN A 346 -10.38 -10.12 -6.54
N GLN A 347 -9.05 -10.17 -6.59
CA GLN A 347 -8.30 -11.43 -6.64
C GLN A 347 -8.41 -12.20 -5.32
N LYS A 348 -8.39 -11.51 -4.18
CA LYS A 348 -8.63 -12.16 -2.87
C LYS A 348 -10.06 -12.65 -2.73
N LEU A 349 -11.03 -11.90 -3.23
CA LEU A 349 -12.44 -12.31 -3.27
C LEU A 349 -12.64 -13.60 -4.09
N LEU A 350 -11.84 -13.82 -5.15
CA LEU A 350 -11.85 -15.09 -5.88
C LEU A 350 -11.40 -16.26 -5.00
N VAL A 351 -10.31 -16.10 -4.25
CA VAL A 351 -9.79 -17.13 -3.33
C VAL A 351 -10.80 -17.43 -2.22
N VAL A 352 -11.38 -16.39 -1.60
CA VAL A 352 -12.44 -16.55 -0.58
C VAL A 352 -13.63 -17.29 -1.15
N LYS A 353 -14.06 -16.94 -2.38
CA LYS A 353 -15.16 -17.61 -3.07
C LYS A 353 -14.84 -19.09 -3.33
N ASP A 354 -13.63 -19.43 -3.77
CA ASP A 354 -13.23 -20.83 -3.99
C ASP A 354 -13.23 -21.61 -2.66
N GLN A 355 -12.68 -21.05 -1.58
CA GLN A 355 -12.70 -21.66 -0.25
C GLN A 355 -14.13 -21.92 0.28
N VAL A 356 -15.04 -20.96 0.09
CA VAL A 356 -16.44 -21.12 0.49
C VAL A 356 -17.11 -22.19 -0.36
N MET A 357 -16.90 -22.18 -1.67
CA MET A 357 -17.51 -23.15 -2.60
C MET A 357 -17.04 -24.58 -2.37
N ASP A 358 -15.77 -24.78 -2.00
CA ASP A 358 -15.23 -26.11 -1.66
C ASP A 358 -15.79 -26.66 -0.33
N SER A 359 -16.32 -25.78 0.53
CA SER A 359 -16.83 -26.13 1.86
C SER A 359 -18.32 -26.48 1.92
N ILE A 360 -19.06 -26.22 0.83
CA ILE A 360 -20.52 -26.36 0.78
C ILE A 360 -20.95 -27.52 -0.10
N ASP A 361 -22.11 -28.11 0.20
CA ASP A 361 -22.68 -29.16 -0.64
C ASP A 361 -23.05 -28.62 -2.03
N GLU A 362 -22.77 -29.40 -3.08
CA GLU A 362 -23.04 -29.06 -4.49
C GLU A 362 -24.52 -28.70 -4.78
N LYS A 363 -25.44 -29.07 -3.89
CA LYS A 363 -26.88 -28.79 -4.02
C LYS A 363 -27.29 -27.39 -3.54
N ILE A 364 -26.46 -26.74 -2.71
CA ILE A 364 -26.78 -25.44 -2.10
C ILE A 364 -26.88 -24.33 -3.16
N PRO A 365 -25.95 -24.20 -4.13
CA PRO A 365 -26.05 -23.20 -5.19
C PRO A 365 -27.34 -23.33 -6.01
N THR A 366 -27.81 -24.55 -6.28
CA THR A 366 -29.07 -24.80 -7.01
C THR A 366 -30.30 -24.36 -6.22
N TYR A 367 -30.30 -24.55 -4.91
CA TYR A 367 -31.39 -24.06 -4.06
C TYR A 367 -31.42 -22.53 -3.98
N ILE A 368 -30.25 -21.90 -3.86
CA ILE A 368 -30.12 -20.44 -3.85
C ILE A 368 -30.54 -19.84 -5.20
N GLU A 369 -30.28 -20.52 -6.32
CA GLU A 369 -30.77 -20.09 -7.62
C GLU A 369 -32.30 -19.94 -7.63
N GLU A 370 -33.06 -20.85 -7.02
CA GLU A 370 -34.52 -20.74 -6.95
C GLU A 370 -34.97 -19.55 -6.09
N ILE A 371 -34.29 -19.24 -4.98
CA ILE A 371 -34.57 -18.05 -4.15
C ILE A 371 -34.33 -16.77 -4.94
N LEU A 372 -33.21 -16.70 -5.66
CA LEU A 372 -32.81 -15.53 -6.44
C LEU A 372 -33.81 -15.19 -7.55
N LYS A 373 -34.49 -16.21 -8.11
CA LYS A 373 -35.55 -16.01 -9.11
C LYS A 373 -36.75 -15.24 -8.55
N ASP A 374 -37.06 -15.44 -7.27
CA ASP A 374 -38.15 -14.76 -6.60
C ASP A 374 -37.73 -13.36 -6.11
N GLU A 375 -36.48 -13.20 -5.66
CA GLU A 375 -35.98 -11.94 -5.10
C GLU A 375 -35.50 -10.92 -6.13
N ILE A 376 -35.09 -11.35 -7.34
CA ILE A 376 -34.62 -10.47 -8.41
C ILE A 376 -35.56 -10.53 -9.62
N PRO A 377 -36.49 -9.59 -9.75
CA PRO A 377 -37.40 -9.54 -10.88
C PRO A 377 -36.67 -9.47 -12.24
N GLY A 378 -36.99 -10.39 -13.15
CA GLY A 378 -36.36 -10.47 -14.48
C GLY A 378 -35.12 -11.37 -14.55
N PHE A 379 -34.66 -11.93 -13.43
CA PHE A 379 -33.52 -12.84 -13.40
C PHE A 379 -33.80 -14.15 -14.18
N ILE A 380 -35.05 -14.61 -14.20
CA ILE A 380 -35.49 -15.79 -14.99
C ILE A 380 -35.50 -15.52 -16.50
N SER A 381 -35.79 -14.28 -16.92
CA SER A 381 -36.02 -13.94 -18.33
C SER A 381 -34.74 -13.72 -19.14
N LEU A 382 -33.58 -13.68 -18.50
CA LEU A 382 -32.29 -13.63 -19.16
C LEU A 382 -32.00 -15.00 -19.81
N GLU A 383 -31.67 -15.04 -21.10
CA GLU A 383 -31.30 -16.31 -21.73
C GLU A 383 -30.00 -16.85 -21.12
N ARG A 384 -29.98 -18.15 -20.82
CA ARG A 384 -28.78 -18.90 -20.37
C ARG A 384 -27.80 -19.10 -21.53
N THR A 385 -27.37 -18.00 -22.14
CA THR A 385 -26.28 -17.98 -23.11
C THR A 385 -24.94 -18.13 -22.39
N PRO A 386 -23.88 -18.64 -23.08
CA PRO A 386 -22.53 -18.66 -22.52
C PRO A 386 -22.06 -17.27 -22.06
N GLU A 387 -22.54 -16.22 -22.73
CA GLU A 387 -22.24 -14.84 -22.36
C GLU A 387 -22.84 -14.47 -21.00
N ASN A 388 -24.09 -14.86 -20.71
CA ASN A 388 -24.77 -14.56 -19.45
C ASN A 388 -24.41 -15.50 -18.30
N ALA A 389 -23.87 -16.69 -18.59
CA ALA A 389 -23.50 -17.69 -17.59
C ALA A 389 -22.56 -17.14 -16.51
N LEU A 390 -21.59 -16.30 -16.88
CA LEU A 390 -20.65 -15.68 -15.94
C LEU A 390 -21.34 -14.70 -14.98
N PHE A 391 -22.35 -13.97 -15.45
CA PHE A 391 -23.15 -13.08 -14.61
C PHE A 391 -24.02 -13.89 -13.62
N TYR A 392 -24.74 -14.90 -14.13
CA TYR A 392 -25.56 -15.79 -13.30
C TYR A 392 -24.77 -16.43 -12.17
N LYS A 393 -23.62 -17.00 -12.52
CA LYS A 393 -22.71 -17.61 -11.55
C LYS A 393 -22.26 -16.59 -10.51
N ALA A 394 -21.87 -15.39 -10.90
CA ALA A 394 -21.43 -14.36 -9.96
C ALA A 394 -22.53 -13.93 -8.97
N VAL A 395 -23.80 -13.87 -9.40
CA VAL A 395 -24.93 -13.55 -8.50
C VAL A 395 -25.15 -14.68 -7.50
N ILE A 396 -25.17 -15.94 -7.96
CA ILE A 396 -25.33 -17.12 -7.10
C ILE A 396 -24.17 -17.20 -6.11
N ASP A 397 -22.93 -17.02 -6.58
CA ASP A 397 -21.73 -17.07 -5.75
C ASP A 397 -21.76 -16.02 -4.63
N ALA A 398 -22.15 -14.78 -4.95
CA ALA A 398 -22.28 -13.72 -3.95
C ALA A 398 -23.35 -14.05 -2.89
N GLU A 399 -24.50 -14.58 -3.31
CA GLU A 399 -25.58 -14.94 -2.40
C GLU A 399 -25.24 -16.16 -1.53
N VAL A 400 -24.56 -17.15 -2.09
CA VAL A 400 -24.02 -18.29 -1.32
C VAL A 400 -23.12 -17.79 -0.19
N ILE A 401 -22.16 -16.92 -0.49
CA ILE A 401 -21.22 -16.38 0.50
C ILE A 401 -21.96 -15.57 1.58
N TYR A 402 -22.96 -14.79 1.19
CA TYR A 402 -23.84 -14.08 2.12
C TYR A 402 -24.56 -15.06 3.08
N GLN A 403 -25.18 -16.12 2.56
CA GLN A 403 -25.91 -17.09 3.38
C GLN A 403 -24.99 -17.91 4.29
N VAL A 404 -23.77 -18.24 3.84
CA VAL A 404 -22.74 -18.90 4.66
C VAL A 404 -22.32 -18.02 5.84
N PHE A 405 -22.10 -16.72 5.58
CA PHE A 405 -21.79 -15.75 6.64
C PHE A 405 -22.95 -15.57 7.62
N MET A 406 -24.18 -15.38 7.12
CA MET A 406 -25.38 -15.24 7.98
C MET A 406 -25.66 -16.50 8.80
N GLY A 407 -25.26 -17.67 8.28
CA GLY A 407 -25.30 -18.95 9.00
C GLY A 407 -24.15 -19.16 9.99
N ASN A 408 -23.26 -18.18 10.17
CA ASN A 408 -22.06 -18.24 11.00
C ASN A 408 -21.16 -19.46 10.71
N LYS A 409 -21.03 -19.81 9.42
CA LYS A 409 -20.14 -20.87 8.94
C LYS A 409 -18.86 -20.25 8.37
N LEU A 410 -17.72 -20.94 8.54
CA LEU A 410 -16.38 -20.46 8.18
C LEU A 410 -15.99 -19.10 8.82
N PRO A 411 -16.05 -18.96 10.15
CA PRO A 411 -15.73 -17.70 10.84
C PRO A 411 -14.26 -17.29 10.66
N GLU A 412 -13.36 -18.23 10.34
CA GLU A 412 -11.95 -17.94 10.05
C GLU A 412 -11.75 -17.29 8.67
N THR A 413 -12.67 -17.50 7.74
CA THR A 413 -12.62 -16.95 6.37
C THR A 413 -13.52 -15.71 6.21
N LEU A 414 -14.70 -15.72 6.82
CA LEU A 414 -15.70 -14.65 6.75
C LEU A 414 -15.88 -14.02 8.13
N THR A 415 -14.86 -13.33 8.61
CA THR A 415 -14.73 -12.85 10.00
C THR A 415 -15.72 -11.75 10.39
N ASP A 416 -15.91 -10.76 9.53
CA ASP A 416 -16.65 -9.51 9.82
C ASP A 416 -17.76 -9.22 8.80
N GLY A 417 -17.86 -10.02 7.74
CA GLY A 417 -18.81 -9.88 6.64
C GLY A 417 -18.36 -8.94 5.51
N VAL A 418 -17.18 -8.31 5.61
CA VAL A 418 -16.71 -7.33 4.60
C VAL A 418 -16.51 -8.02 3.24
N TYR A 419 -15.96 -9.24 3.27
CA TYR A 419 -15.82 -10.05 2.07
C TYR A 419 -17.18 -10.37 1.47
N SER A 420 -18.17 -10.76 2.28
CA SER A 420 -19.55 -11.00 1.83
C SER A 420 -20.16 -9.74 1.18
N LEU A 421 -19.91 -8.56 1.74
CA LEU A 421 -20.39 -7.28 1.19
C LEU A 421 -19.78 -7.01 -0.18
N LEU A 422 -18.46 -7.15 -0.31
CA LEU A 422 -17.74 -6.82 -1.53
C LEU A 422 -18.04 -7.81 -2.68
N GLN A 423 -18.43 -9.05 -2.39
CA GLN A 423 -18.82 -10.02 -3.42
C GLN A 423 -20.03 -9.57 -4.26
N PHE A 424 -20.94 -8.76 -3.69
CA PHE A 424 -22.10 -8.24 -4.43
C PHE A 424 -21.76 -7.19 -5.48
N ILE A 425 -20.58 -6.57 -5.43
CA ILE A 425 -20.15 -5.57 -6.42
C ILE A 425 -19.88 -6.21 -7.78
N ARG A 426 -19.21 -7.37 -7.79
CA ARG A 426 -18.79 -8.05 -9.02
C ARG A 426 -19.94 -8.38 -9.99
N PRO A 427 -21.06 -9.01 -9.56
CA PRO A 427 -22.16 -9.29 -10.48
C PRO A 427 -22.74 -8.00 -11.08
N LEU A 428 -22.79 -6.92 -10.30
CA LEU A 428 -23.28 -5.64 -10.76
C LEU A 428 -22.32 -5.00 -11.79
N GLU A 429 -21.01 -5.03 -11.55
CA GLU A 429 -20.00 -4.56 -12.51
C GLU A 429 -20.06 -5.34 -13.82
N ILE A 430 -20.17 -6.67 -13.77
CA ILE A 430 -20.32 -7.52 -14.97
C ILE A 430 -21.53 -7.06 -15.78
N LEU A 431 -22.69 -6.90 -15.13
CA LEU A 431 -23.93 -6.54 -15.79
C LEU A 431 -23.87 -5.15 -16.41
N VAL A 432 -23.45 -4.14 -15.62
CA VAL A 432 -23.26 -2.76 -16.07
C VAL A 432 -22.34 -2.69 -17.28
N SER A 433 -21.23 -3.43 -17.26
CA SER A 433 -20.25 -3.45 -18.34
C SER A 433 -20.83 -4.01 -19.66
N LYS A 434 -21.91 -4.79 -19.58
CA LYS A 434 -22.61 -5.35 -20.74
C LYS A 434 -23.74 -4.43 -21.21
N THR A 435 -24.48 -3.86 -20.27
CA THR A 435 -25.74 -3.15 -20.54
C THR A 435 -25.55 -1.66 -20.80
N VAL A 436 -24.63 -1.00 -20.10
CA VAL A 436 -24.43 0.45 -20.20
C VAL A 436 -23.29 0.76 -21.17
N ARG A 437 -23.57 1.62 -22.16
CA ARG A 437 -22.55 2.13 -23.09
C ARG A 437 -22.78 3.61 -23.38
N LEU A 438 -21.75 4.42 -23.21
CA LEU A 438 -21.73 5.79 -23.68
C LEU A 438 -21.50 5.82 -25.21
N THR A 439 -22.21 6.68 -25.92
CA THR A 439 -21.95 6.93 -27.34
C THR A 439 -20.88 8.02 -27.51
N GLU A 440 -20.28 8.14 -28.70
CA GLU A 440 -19.36 9.24 -28.99
C GLU A 440 -20.04 10.61 -28.83
N GLN A 441 -21.32 10.70 -29.22
CA GLN A 441 -22.15 11.88 -29.00
C GLN A 441 -22.32 12.19 -27.51
N GLY A 442 -22.57 11.17 -26.68
CA GLY A 442 -22.63 11.31 -25.22
C GLY A 442 -21.30 11.76 -24.61
N ASN A 443 -20.16 11.26 -25.12
CA ASN A 443 -18.85 11.69 -24.67
C ASN A 443 -18.57 13.17 -25.02
N ASN A 444 -19.03 13.63 -26.19
CA ASN A 444 -18.93 15.04 -26.57
C ASN A 444 -19.87 15.92 -25.73
N ARG A 445 -21.12 15.48 -25.49
CA ARG A 445 -22.07 16.19 -24.61
C ARG A 445 -21.50 16.35 -23.20
N ARG A 446 -20.96 15.28 -22.62
CA ARG A 446 -20.29 15.28 -21.31
C ARG A 446 -19.24 16.39 -21.17
N LYS A 447 -18.36 16.54 -22.17
CA LYS A 447 -17.31 17.57 -22.16
C LYS A 447 -17.88 18.98 -22.11
N ASN A 448 -19.03 19.20 -22.76
CA ASN A 448 -19.69 20.50 -22.84
C ASN A 448 -20.54 20.84 -21.61
N LEU A 449 -20.93 19.86 -20.79
CA LEU A 449 -21.77 20.07 -19.59
C LEU A 449 -21.05 20.78 -18.44
N LYS A 450 -19.72 20.95 -18.51
CA LYS A 450 -18.93 21.64 -17.46
C LYS A 450 -19.42 23.07 -17.21
N SER A 451 -19.82 23.79 -18.27
CA SER A 451 -20.34 25.16 -18.17
C SER A 451 -21.73 25.21 -17.53
N GLU A 452 -22.60 24.25 -17.86
CA GLU A 452 -23.95 24.09 -17.29
C GLU A 452 -23.92 23.65 -15.80
N LEU A 453 -22.87 22.93 -15.40
CA LEU A 453 -22.63 22.54 -14.01
C LEU A 453 -22.29 23.76 -13.14
N LYS A 454 -21.50 24.71 -13.67
CA LYS A 454 -21.12 25.95 -12.99
C LYS A 454 -22.28 26.92 -12.80
N SER A 455 -23.29 26.89 -13.69
CA SER A 455 -24.50 27.72 -13.55
C SER A 455 -25.53 27.15 -12.57
N GLY A 456 -25.33 25.94 -12.05
CA GLY A 456 -26.24 25.27 -11.12
C GLY A 456 -27.47 24.64 -11.77
N ASN A 457 -27.59 24.70 -13.10
CA ASN A 457 -28.76 24.23 -13.84
C ASN A 457 -29.02 22.72 -13.70
N LEU A 458 -27.96 21.94 -13.39
CA LEU A 458 -28.05 20.48 -13.28
C LEU A 458 -28.47 19.98 -11.88
N GLN A 459 -28.58 20.86 -10.89
CA GLN A 459 -28.92 20.49 -9.52
C GLN A 459 -30.29 19.80 -9.41
N ILE A 460 -31.26 20.21 -10.24
CA ILE A 460 -32.63 19.68 -10.23
C ILE A 460 -32.62 18.17 -10.51
N TYR A 461 -31.84 17.71 -11.50
CA TYR A 461 -31.72 16.29 -11.83
C TYR A 461 -31.04 15.50 -10.70
N PHE A 462 -30.06 16.09 -10.02
CA PHE A 462 -29.43 15.43 -8.88
C PHE A 462 -30.38 15.33 -7.68
N THR A 463 -31.22 16.35 -7.45
CA THR A 463 -32.27 16.28 -6.44
C THR A 463 -33.28 15.17 -6.77
N GLN A 464 -33.66 14.98 -8.03
CA GLN A 464 -34.50 13.85 -8.45
C GLN A 464 -33.84 12.48 -8.14
N VAL A 465 -32.53 12.34 -8.36
CA VAL A 465 -31.78 11.13 -7.98
C VAL A 465 -31.85 10.91 -6.46
N GLN A 466 -31.66 11.96 -5.65
CA GLN A 466 -31.74 11.85 -4.19
C GLN A 466 -33.15 11.49 -3.70
N GLU A 467 -34.19 12.08 -4.28
CA GLU A 467 -35.60 11.84 -3.94
C GLU A 467 -36.12 10.48 -4.39
N SER A 468 -35.47 9.86 -5.39
CA SER A 468 -35.84 8.52 -5.86
C SER A 468 -35.55 7.40 -4.86
N VAL A 469 -34.70 7.66 -3.85
CA VAL A 469 -34.32 6.67 -2.84
C VAL A 469 -35.42 6.56 -1.77
N PRO A 470 -36.03 5.38 -1.58
CA PRO A 470 -37.19 5.22 -0.69
C PRO A 470 -36.83 5.29 0.81
N ASP A 471 -35.59 5.00 1.20
CA ASP A 471 -35.12 4.98 2.58
C ASP A 471 -34.15 6.15 2.85
N GLN A 472 -34.44 6.96 3.88
CA GLN A 472 -33.63 8.09 4.29
C GLN A 472 -32.24 7.67 4.84
N ARG A 473 -32.10 6.43 5.31
CA ARG A 473 -30.81 5.85 5.71
C ARG A 473 -29.91 5.63 4.49
N LEU A 474 -30.44 5.06 3.42
CA LEU A 474 -29.70 4.82 2.18
C LEU A 474 -29.29 6.13 1.48
N SER A 475 -30.15 7.16 1.52
CA SER A 475 -29.83 8.46 0.89
C SER A 475 -28.62 9.17 1.51
N GLN A 476 -28.18 8.76 2.72
CA GLN A 476 -26.95 9.29 3.33
C GLN A 476 -25.70 9.00 2.49
N TYR A 477 -25.68 7.88 1.75
CA TYR A 477 -24.56 7.51 0.88
C TYR A 477 -24.40 8.45 -0.33
N LEU A 478 -25.41 9.24 -0.67
CA LEU A 478 -25.37 10.20 -1.79
C LEU A 478 -24.91 11.61 -1.38
N LYS A 479 -24.65 11.85 -0.09
CA LYS A 479 -24.27 13.17 0.41
C LYS A 479 -22.87 13.56 -0.06
N GLY A 480 -22.72 14.77 -0.58
CA GLY A 480 -21.43 15.34 -0.98
C GLY A 480 -20.86 14.82 -2.31
N LEU A 481 -21.59 13.95 -3.03
CA LEU A 481 -21.15 13.44 -4.33
C LEU A 481 -21.24 14.52 -5.43
N PHE A 482 -22.34 15.25 -5.47
CA PHE A 482 -22.54 16.34 -6.42
C PHE A 482 -22.18 17.69 -5.79
N PRO A 483 -21.62 18.65 -6.55
CA PRO A 483 -21.22 18.57 -7.96
C PRO A 483 -19.86 17.91 -8.20
N ARG A 484 -19.08 17.66 -7.15
CA ARG A 484 -17.65 17.34 -7.24
C ARG A 484 -17.33 16.10 -8.07
N TYR A 485 -17.97 14.97 -7.78
CA TYR A 485 -17.69 13.70 -8.45
C TYR A 485 -18.21 13.70 -9.89
N PHE A 486 -19.37 14.32 -10.14
CA PHE A 486 -19.85 14.48 -11.52
C PHE A 486 -18.98 15.44 -12.33
N LEU A 487 -18.43 16.50 -11.72
CA LEU A 487 -17.44 17.35 -12.38
C LEU A 487 -16.18 16.56 -12.72
N SER A 488 -15.68 15.72 -11.80
CA SER A 488 -14.55 14.81 -12.05
C SER A 488 -14.84 13.88 -13.23
N TYR A 489 -16.02 13.25 -13.24
CA TYR A 489 -16.47 12.43 -14.35
C TYR A 489 -16.52 13.22 -15.67
N CYS A 490 -17.05 14.44 -15.70
CA CYS A 490 -17.09 15.27 -16.91
C CYS A 490 -15.70 15.74 -17.36
N SER A 491 -14.75 15.80 -16.44
CA SER A 491 -13.38 16.28 -16.64
C SER A 491 -12.42 15.16 -17.02
N ASN A 492 -12.79 13.89 -16.87
CA ASN A 492 -11.89 12.78 -17.21
C ASN A 492 -11.63 12.70 -18.74
N PRO A 493 -10.41 12.95 -19.24
CA PRO A 493 -10.15 12.95 -20.67
C PRO A 493 -10.09 11.54 -21.28
N TYR A 494 -9.86 10.49 -20.47
CA TYR A 494 -9.62 9.11 -20.92
C TYR A 494 -10.83 8.18 -20.75
N LEU A 495 -12.03 8.73 -20.56
CA LEU A 495 -13.24 7.93 -20.35
C LEU A 495 -13.54 7.05 -21.57
N ARG A 496 -13.52 5.72 -21.37
CA ARG A 496 -13.91 4.75 -22.39
C ARG A 496 -15.42 4.76 -22.61
N LEU A 497 -15.86 4.34 -23.81
CA LEU A 497 -17.29 4.23 -24.13
C LEU A 497 -18.01 3.17 -23.27
N LYS A 498 -17.27 2.16 -22.82
CA LYS A 498 -17.75 1.17 -21.87
C LYS A 498 -17.30 1.60 -20.46
N PRO A 499 -18.21 1.72 -19.47
CA PRO A 499 -17.84 2.11 -18.12
C PRO A 499 -16.97 1.04 -17.46
N GLU A 500 -15.94 1.49 -16.75
CA GLU A 500 -14.99 0.63 -16.02
C GLU A 500 -15.35 0.48 -14.55
N SER A 501 -16.14 1.41 -14.00
CA SER A 501 -16.62 1.38 -12.61
C SER A 501 -18.11 1.66 -12.52
N LEU A 502 -18.71 1.30 -11.38
CA LEU A 502 -20.11 1.58 -11.08
C LEU A 502 -20.40 3.09 -11.08
N GLU A 503 -19.45 3.90 -10.64
CA GLU A 503 -19.58 5.36 -10.67
C GLU A 503 -19.68 5.89 -12.10
N GLN A 504 -18.76 5.47 -12.99
CA GLN A 504 -18.79 5.90 -14.39
C GLN A 504 -20.11 5.52 -15.07
N ALA A 505 -20.63 4.32 -14.77
CA ALA A 505 -21.93 3.90 -15.26
C ALA A 505 -23.07 4.74 -14.71
N ALA A 506 -23.06 5.06 -13.41
CA ALA A 506 -24.06 5.92 -12.80
C ALA A 506 -24.09 7.29 -13.48
N TRP A 507 -22.93 7.90 -13.70
CA TRP A 507 -22.85 9.18 -14.38
C TRP A 507 -23.19 9.11 -15.86
N ALA A 508 -22.90 8.00 -16.55
CA ALA A 508 -23.37 7.78 -17.92
C ALA A 508 -24.90 7.71 -17.99
N VAL A 509 -25.55 7.05 -17.03
CA VAL A 509 -27.03 7.04 -16.93
C VAL A 509 -27.56 8.42 -16.52
N PHE A 510 -26.83 9.17 -15.67
CA PHE A 510 -27.19 10.55 -15.30
C PHE A 510 -27.19 11.50 -16.51
N LEU A 511 -26.28 11.32 -17.48
CA LEU A 511 -26.32 12.08 -18.73
C LEU A 511 -27.64 11.86 -19.49
N LEU A 512 -28.16 10.64 -19.47
CA LEU A 512 -29.42 10.32 -20.12
C LEU A 512 -30.60 11.03 -19.44
N LEU A 513 -30.58 11.13 -18.11
CA LEU A 513 -31.58 11.89 -17.35
C LEU A 513 -31.55 13.40 -17.69
N ILE A 514 -30.37 13.98 -17.92
CA ILE A 514 -30.23 15.40 -18.28
C ILE A 514 -30.80 15.68 -19.67
N ASP A 515 -30.50 14.81 -20.65
CA ASP A 515 -30.87 15.03 -22.05
C ASP A 515 -32.30 14.54 -22.37
N ASN A 516 -32.92 13.72 -21.51
CA ASN A 516 -34.32 13.28 -21.62
C ASN A 516 -35.17 13.71 -20.41
N PRO A 517 -35.36 15.01 -20.13
CA PRO A 517 -36.04 15.50 -18.92
C PRO A 517 -37.52 15.15 -18.85
N ASP A 518 -38.17 14.89 -19.99
CA ASP A 518 -39.60 14.56 -20.09
C ASP A 518 -39.90 13.06 -19.94
N GLU A 519 -38.85 12.21 -19.88
CA GLU A 519 -38.99 10.76 -19.80
C GLU A 519 -39.40 10.37 -18.37
N GLN A 520 -40.65 9.94 -18.19
CA GLN A 520 -41.24 9.58 -16.88
C GLN A 520 -40.65 8.30 -16.26
N ASN A 521 -39.50 7.82 -16.73
CA ASN A 521 -38.91 6.59 -16.24
C ASN A 521 -38.27 6.82 -14.85
N LYS A 522 -39.08 6.62 -13.81
CA LYS A 522 -38.66 6.72 -12.40
C LYS A 522 -37.54 5.73 -12.04
N ASP A 523 -37.33 4.70 -12.85
CA ASP A 523 -36.28 3.72 -12.62
C ASP A 523 -34.89 4.27 -12.95
N LEU A 524 -34.76 5.28 -13.83
CA LEU A 524 -33.46 5.86 -14.18
C LEU A 524 -32.82 6.66 -13.03
N PRO A 525 -33.51 7.64 -12.39
CA PRO A 525 -32.99 8.31 -11.20
C PRO A 525 -32.61 7.31 -10.08
N PHE A 526 -33.45 6.29 -9.88
CA PHE A 526 -33.22 5.29 -8.85
C PHE A 526 -32.02 4.39 -9.18
N LEU A 527 -31.84 3.97 -10.44
CA LEU A 527 -30.66 3.24 -10.88
C LEU A 527 -29.37 4.04 -10.65
N ILE A 528 -29.37 5.34 -10.99
CA ILE A 528 -28.21 6.22 -10.75
C ILE A 528 -27.87 6.24 -9.26
N ALA A 529 -28.89 6.42 -8.41
CA ALA A 529 -28.70 6.40 -6.96
C ALA A 529 -28.09 5.06 -6.51
N LEU A 530 -28.66 3.92 -6.91
CA LEU A 530 -28.19 2.59 -6.52
C LEU A 530 -26.73 2.34 -6.92
N LEU A 531 -26.34 2.71 -8.14
CA LEU A 531 -24.97 2.55 -8.63
C LEU A 531 -23.97 3.42 -7.85
N LEU A 532 -24.32 4.68 -7.56
CA LEU A 532 -23.49 5.56 -6.72
C LEU A 532 -23.39 5.05 -5.29
N MET A 533 -24.49 4.58 -4.70
CA MET A 533 -24.48 4.04 -3.34
C MET A 533 -23.62 2.77 -3.23
N ALA A 534 -23.74 1.84 -4.19
CA ALA A 534 -22.91 0.64 -4.25
C ALA A 534 -21.42 1.00 -4.35
N HIS A 535 -21.07 1.98 -5.20
CA HIS A 535 -19.69 2.48 -5.32
C HIS A 535 -19.18 3.11 -4.02
N GLN A 536 -19.98 3.95 -3.35
CA GLN A 536 -19.60 4.58 -2.09
C GLN A 536 -19.42 3.57 -0.94
N LEU A 537 -20.33 2.61 -0.84
CA LEU A 537 -20.21 1.52 0.12
C LEU A 537 -18.96 0.68 -0.13
N ARG A 538 -18.67 0.33 -1.39
CA ARG A 538 -17.42 -0.34 -1.77
C ARG A 538 -16.21 0.47 -1.30
N ASN A 539 -16.11 1.74 -1.70
CA ASN A 539 -14.93 2.57 -1.42
C ASN A 539 -14.65 2.74 0.07
N ARG A 540 -15.69 2.77 0.90
CA ARG A 540 -15.54 2.85 2.36
C ARG A 540 -14.83 1.64 2.96
N HIS A 541 -14.91 0.49 2.29
CA HIS A 541 -14.34 -0.77 2.74
C HIS A 541 -13.08 -1.18 1.98
N ILE A 542 -12.64 -0.37 1.01
CA ILE A 542 -11.34 -0.54 0.36
C ILE A 542 -10.33 0.35 1.05
N ASN A 543 -9.32 -0.28 1.65
CA ASN A 543 -8.19 0.47 2.15
C ASN A 543 -7.34 0.91 0.95
N PRO A 544 -7.06 2.22 0.76
CA PRO A 544 -6.26 2.71 -0.36
C PRO A 544 -4.81 2.17 -0.36
N LEU A 545 -4.35 1.60 0.75
CA LEU A 545 -2.93 1.34 1.02
C LEU A 545 -2.68 -0.10 1.50
N LYS A 546 -3.75 -0.86 1.79
CA LYS A 546 -3.67 -2.28 2.18
C LYS A 546 -4.56 -3.12 1.28
N ASN A 547 -4.06 -4.27 0.89
CA ASN A 547 -4.85 -5.28 0.17
C ASN A 547 -5.83 -6.02 1.12
N ILE A 548 -6.09 -5.48 2.31
CA ILE A 548 -7.01 -6.05 3.30
C ILE A 548 -8.17 -5.06 3.40
N PRO A 549 -9.42 -5.51 3.15
CA PRO A 549 -10.58 -4.65 3.30
C PRO A 549 -10.71 -4.08 4.72
N ILE A 550 -11.28 -2.89 4.83
CA ILE A 550 -11.60 -2.28 6.12
C ILE A 550 -12.82 -2.98 6.69
N GLU A 551 -12.72 -3.39 7.95
CA GLU A 551 -13.76 -4.17 8.61
C GLU A 551 -15.15 -3.51 8.59
N LEU A 552 -16.19 -4.32 8.74
CA LEU A 552 -17.56 -3.83 8.77
C LEU A 552 -17.92 -3.22 10.14
N ASP A 553 -17.95 -1.88 10.22
CA ASP A 553 -18.39 -1.19 11.45
C ASP A 553 -19.89 -1.37 11.78
N ASN A 554 -20.73 -1.72 10.80
CA ASN A 554 -22.16 -1.98 11.00
C ASN A 554 -22.65 -3.11 10.08
N PRO A 555 -23.19 -4.23 10.61
CA PRO A 555 -23.70 -5.33 9.79
C PRO A 555 -24.86 -4.92 8.86
N ASP A 556 -25.63 -3.87 9.18
CA ASP A 556 -26.71 -3.39 8.31
C ASP A 556 -26.21 -2.99 6.91
N LYS A 557 -24.95 -2.57 6.78
CA LYS A 557 -24.34 -2.21 5.49
C LYS A 557 -24.28 -3.39 4.52
N LEU A 558 -24.16 -4.62 5.03
CA LEU A 558 -24.18 -5.82 4.20
C LEU A 558 -25.58 -6.04 3.60
N THR A 559 -26.61 -5.89 4.42
CA THR A 559 -28.01 -5.96 3.98
C THR A 559 -28.33 -4.85 2.99
N ASP A 560 -27.80 -3.65 3.21
CA ASP A 560 -27.94 -2.53 2.28
C ASP A 560 -27.30 -2.81 0.94
N MET A 561 -26.07 -3.32 0.93
CA MET A 561 -25.38 -3.70 -0.30
C MET A 561 -26.17 -4.76 -1.08
N ARG A 562 -26.64 -5.81 -0.41
CA ARG A 562 -27.47 -6.86 -1.03
C ARG A 562 -28.73 -6.26 -1.67
N TYR A 563 -29.47 -5.43 -0.93
CA TYR A 563 -30.66 -4.75 -1.44
C TYR A 563 -30.34 -3.85 -2.64
N ILE A 564 -29.30 -3.03 -2.54
CA ILE A 564 -28.88 -2.10 -3.59
C ILE A 564 -28.55 -2.86 -4.88
N CYS A 565 -27.75 -3.93 -4.78
CA CYS A 565 -27.34 -4.73 -5.92
C CYS A 565 -28.53 -5.43 -6.58
N TYR A 566 -29.47 -5.98 -5.80
CA TYR A 566 -30.65 -6.66 -6.35
C TYR A 566 -31.57 -5.71 -7.10
N GLN A 567 -31.85 -4.54 -6.52
CA GLN A 567 -32.67 -3.53 -7.20
C GLN A 567 -31.99 -3.01 -8.46
N ALA A 568 -30.68 -2.75 -8.40
CA ALA A 568 -29.92 -2.28 -9.57
C ALA A 568 -29.92 -3.31 -10.70
N ILE A 569 -29.71 -4.59 -10.37
CA ILE A 569 -29.78 -5.70 -11.33
C ILE A 569 -31.18 -5.79 -11.96
N SER A 570 -32.23 -5.79 -11.15
CA SER A 570 -33.63 -5.83 -11.62
C SER A 570 -33.94 -4.70 -12.60
N ILE A 571 -33.51 -3.47 -12.30
CA ILE A 571 -33.73 -2.32 -13.18
C ILE A 571 -32.90 -2.46 -14.46
N LEU A 572 -31.62 -2.83 -14.37
CA LEU A 572 -30.73 -2.98 -15.54
C LEU A 572 -31.21 -4.05 -16.53
N ILE A 573 -31.83 -5.12 -16.03
CA ILE A 573 -32.39 -6.19 -16.87
C ILE A 573 -33.64 -5.70 -17.62
N LYS A 574 -34.51 -4.93 -16.96
CA LYS A 574 -35.79 -4.47 -17.51
C LYS A 574 -35.67 -3.24 -18.40
N THR A 575 -34.62 -2.44 -18.19
CA THR A 575 -34.44 -1.17 -18.87
C THR A 575 -33.80 -1.37 -20.24
N ASN A 576 -34.49 -0.93 -21.28
CA ASN A 576 -33.93 -0.82 -22.62
C ASN A 576 -34.14 0.61 -23.14
N VAL A 577 -33.06 1.38 -23.21
CA VAL A 577 -33.06 2.78 -23.63
C VAL A 577 -31.93 3.00 -24.61
N ASP A 578 -32.25 3.55 -25.78
CA ASP A 578 -31.28 4.01 -26.76
C ASP A 578 -31.22 5.54 -26.76
N GLY A 579 -30.03 6.09 -26.56
CA GLY A 579 -29.80 7.53 -26.56
C GLY A 579 -28.31 7.87 -26.58
N ILE A 580 -27.94 9.03 -26.02
CA ILE A 580 -26.53 9.40 -25.85
C ILE A 580 -25.77 8.43 -24.93
N THR A 581 -26.51 7.75 -24.07
CA THR A 581 -26.13 6.52 -23.37
C THR A 581 -27.10 5.44 -23.80
N LYS A 582 -26.59 4.24 -24.05
CA LYS A 582 -27.39 3.04 -24.33
C LYS A 582 -27.43 2.19 -23.07
N ILE A 583 -28.62 1.74 -22.71
CA ILE A 583 -28.86 0.80 -21.63
C ILE A 583 -29.65 -0.35 -22.23
N GLY A 584 -29.09 -1.56 -22.24
CA GLY A 584 -29.82 -2.73 -22.71
C GLY A 584 -28.90 -3.92 -22.91
N LEU A 585 -29.45 -5.11 -22.68
CA LEU A 585 -28.80 -6.37 -23.07
C LEU A 585 -28.89 -6.47 -24.59
N LYS A 586 -27.74 -6.63 -25.28
CA LYS A 586 -27.77 -6.91 -26.72
C LYS A 586 -28.54 -8.21 -26.94
N SER A 587 -29.63 -8.13 -27.72
CA SER A 587 -30.33 -9.28 -28.29
C SER A 587 -29.46 -10.03 -29.29
#